data_AF-A0AAW2CG24-F1
#
_entry.id   AF-A0AAW2CG24-F1
#
_cell.length_a   1.000
_cell.length_b   1.000
_cell.length_c   1.000
_cell.angle_alpha   90.00
_cell.angle_beta   90.00
_cell.angle_gamma   90.00
#
_symmetry.space_group_name_H-M   'P 1'
#
loop_
_entity.id
_entity.type
_entity.pdbx_description
1 polymer ?
#
loop_
_entity_poly.entity_id
_entity_poly.type
_entity_poly.pdbx_seq_one_letter_code
_entity_poly.pdbx_strand_id
1 'polypeptide(L)'
;MGFEDLEPIFGEPKVEWDQGQDSVKLRPFLVHVSASDPSHLRIHVTDFHSNTWEAVKSVVQLEDMRDNIGIGGSWSEFVDYVIASIKSEDLKLVMEGHSSSGGAAYAKLVGQKLKGMPLISIPLTKLVDAAASEAMANLSLELFKAFKNMRHSLVEEQERTFQLTKVISAEKERNETIQSQLDYYSKRQKFQKKNATDKADVSAPPMNNGLQNSPDKLKAQDASSIKVVNRVVPAYRRAKVRGAFLQDAEDDKDS
;
A
#
# COMPACT_ATOMS: atom_id res chain seq x y z
N MET A 1 -22.17 9.99 10.43
CA MET A 1 -21.23 9.55 9.38
C MET A 1 -21.73 8.23 8.87
N GLY A 2 -22.29 8.22 7.67
CA GLY A 2 -22.79 7.02 7.03
C GLY A 2 -21.90 6.62 5.85
N PHE A 3 -22.51 6.41 4.68
CA PHE A 3 -21.84 5.97 3.44
C PHE A 3 -21.64 7.10 2.42
N GLU A 4 -21.56 8.35 2.88
CA GLU A 4 -21.52 9.55 2.03
C GLU A 4 -20.36 9.54 1.01
N ASP A 5 -19.21 8.98 1.39
CA ASP A 5 -18.00 8.91 0.57
C ASP A 5 -17.70 7.49 0.04
N LEU A 6 -18.67 6.56 0.13
CA LEU A 6 -18.44 5.18 -0.27
C LEU A 6 -18.44 5.05 -1.80
N GLU A 7 -17.26 4.80 -2.38
CA GLU A 7 -17.16 4.43 -3.78
C GLU A 7 -17.76 3.03 -4.04
N PRO A 8 -18.38 2.80 -5.21
CA PRO A 8 -18.86 1.48 -5.60
C PRO A 8 -17.74 0.44 -5.60
N ILE A 9 -18.03 -0.72 -5.01
CA ILE A 9 -17.09 -1.83 -4.90
C ILE A 9 -17.58 -2.97 -5.78
N PHE A 10 -16.67 -3.50 -6.58
CA PHE A 10 -16.89 -4.69 -7.39
C PHE A 10 -15.96 -5.80 -6.94
N GLY A 11 -16.45 -7.04 -6.94
CA GLY A 11 -15.64 -8.20 -6.57
C GLY A 11 -16.25 -9.52 -7.03
N GLU A 12 -15.43 -10.55 -7.11
CA GLU A 12 -15.84 -11.91 -7.50
C GLU A 12 -15.74 -12.82 -6.27
N PRO A 13 -16.87 -13.20 -5.63
CA PRO A 13 -16.85 -14.10 -4.49
C PRO A 13 -16.61 -15.56 -4.91
N LYS A 14 -15.97 -16.32 -4.02
CA LYS A 14 -15.87 -17.78 -4.15
C LYS A 14 -17.23 -18.40 -3.82
N VAL A 15 -17.77 -19.18 -4.75
CA VAL A 15 -19.11 -19.77 -4.58
C VAL A 15 -18.99 -21.14 -3.91
N GLU A 16 -19.74 -21.35 -2.83
CA GLU A 16 -19.78 -22.61 -2.08
C GLU A 16 -21.23 -23.04 -1.83
N TRP A 17 -21.51 -24.34 -1.92
CA TRP A 17 -22.78 -24.92 -1.50
C TRP A 17 -22.66 -25.43 -0.06
N ASP A 18 -23.60 -25.05 0.80
CA ASP A 18 -23.57 -25.42 2.23
C ASP A 18 -23.66 -26.94 2.47
N GLN A 19 -24.16 -27.71 1.49
CA GLN A 19 -24.35 -29.17 1.57
C GLN A 19 -23.48 -29.99 0.61
N GLY A 20 -22.36 -29.44 0.13
CA GLY A 20 -21.36 -30.23 -0.59
C GLY A 20 -21.83 -30.81 -1.93
N GLN A 21 -22.72 -30.11 -2.64
CA GLN A 21 -23.00 -30.44 -4.04
C GLN A 21 -21.85 -29.96 -4.94
N ASP A 22 -20.73 -30.68 -4.89
CA ASP A 22 -19.51 -30.41 -5.67
C ASP A 22 -19.64 -30.78 -7.16
N SER A 23 -20.80 -31.31 -7.59
CA SER A 23 -20.98 -31.87 -8.94
C SER A 23 -21.42 -30.84 -9.99
N VAL A 24 -21.83 -29.63 -9.59
CA VAL A 24 -22.26 -28.59 -10.54
C VAL A 24 -21.21 -27.49 -10.59
N LYS A 25 -20.59 -27.29 -11.76
CA LYS A 25 -19.75 -26.11 -12.00
C LYS A 25 -20.60 -24.86 -11.81
N LEU A 26 -20.36 -24.13 -10.73
CA LEU A 26 -21.03 -22.87 -10.45
C LEU A 26 -20.52 -21.81 -11.41
N ARG A 27 -21.46 -20.99 -11.91
CA ARG A 27 -21.09 -19.81 -12.68
C ARG A 27 -20.35 -18.83 -11.76
N PRO A 28 -19.40 -18.03 -12.29
CA PRO A 28 -18.88 -16.89 -11.56
C PRO A 28 -20.02 -15.95 -11.16
N PHE A 29 -19.93 -15.42 -9.95
CA PHE A 29 -20.83 -14.36 -9.50
C PHE A 29 -20.06 -13.05 -9.45
N LEU A 30 -20.78 -11.94 -9.61
CA LEU A 30 -20.25 -10.62 -9.39
C LEU A 30 -21.00 -9.99 -8.21
N VAL A 31 -20.23 -9.44 -7.27
CA VAL A 31 -20.72 -8.64 -6.15
C VAL A 31 -20.53 -7.17 -6.51
N HIS A 32 -21.57 -6.39 -6.27
CA HIS A 32 -21.56 -4.94 -6.33
C HIS A 32 -22.08 -4.38 -5.01
N VAL A 33 -21.29 -3.50 -4.39
CA VAL A 33 -21.65 -2.82 -3.15
C VAL A 33 -21.63 -1.32 -3.37
N SER A 34 -22.72 -0.65 -2.99
CA SER A 34 -22.89 0.78 -3.16
C SER A 34 -23.73 1.37 -2.04
N ALA A 35 -23.60 2.67 -1.80
CA ALA A 35 -24.53 3.40 -0.95
C ALA A 35 -25.82 3.67 -1.73
N SER A 36 -26.96 3.15 -1.27
CA SER A 36 -28.27 3.54 -1.84
C SER A 36 -28.66 4.94 -1.40
N ASP A 37 -28.27 5.31 -0.19
CA ASP A 37 -28.37 6.63 0.41
C ASP A 37 -27.31 6.73 1.52
N PRO A 38 -27.12 7.90 2.16
CA PRO A 38 -26.11 8.06 3.21
C PRO A 38 -26.24 7.07 4.38
N SER A 39 -27.37 6.42 4.58
CA SER A 39 -27.66 5.52 5.71
C SER A 39 -27.85 4.05 5.33
N HIS A 40 -27.86 3.71 4.04
CA HIS A 40 -28.11 2.35 3.57
C HIS A 40 -27.04 1.84 2.64
N LEU A 41 -26.42 0.73 3.04
CA LEU A 41 -25.51 -0.06 2.22
C LEU A 41 -26.32 -1.07 1.40
N ARG A 42 -26.22 -0.99 0.08
CA ARG A 42 -26.85 -1.93 -0.85
C ARG A 42 -25.79 -2.87 -1.42
N ILE A 43 -26.12 -4.15 -1.43
CA ILE A 43 -25.28 -5.23 -1.93
C ILE A 43 -26.10 -6.03 -2.95
N HIS A 44 -25.59 -6.12 -4.18
CA HIS A 44 -26.12 -6.97 -5.23
C HIS A 44 -25.14 -8.07 -5.56
N VAL A 45 -25.67 -9.28 -5.76
CA VAL A 45 -24.86 -10.44 -6.18
C VAL A 45 -25.57 -11.13 -7.33
N THR A 46 -24.92 -11.29 -8.47
CA THR A 46 -25.56 -11.86 -9.66
C THR A 46 -24.64 -12.75 -10.47
N ASP A 47 -25.20 -13.81 -11.07
CA ASP A 47 -24.57 -14.62 -12.12
C ASP A 47 -24.91 -14.12 -13.54
N PHE A 48 -25.59 -12.97 -13.64
CA PHE A 48 -26.17 -12.41 -14.87
C PHE A 48 -27.08 -13.38 -15.64
N HIS A 49 -27.66 -14.34 -14.93
CA HIS A 49 -28.47 -15.37 -15.54
C HIS A 49 -29.71 -15.64 -14.69
N SER A 50 -29.66 -16.62 -13.79
CA SER A 50 -30.81 -17.11 -13.04
C SER A 50 -30.82 -16.69 -11.56
N ASN A 51 -29.68 -16.22 -11.05
CA ASN A 51 -29.50 -15.94 -9.64
C ASN A 51 -29.04 -14.51 -9.47
N THR A 52 -29.98 -13.66 -9.05
CA THR A 52 -29.70 -12.30 -8.62
C THR A 52 -30.21 -12.13 -7.20
N TRP A 53 -29.38 -11.56 -6.34
CA TRP A 53 -29.62 -11.45 -4.91
C TRP A 53 -29.37 -10.02 -4.45
N GLU A 54 -30.08 -9.60 -3.42
CA GLU A 54 -29.95 -8.28 -2.80
C GLU A 54 -29.89 -8.37 -1.29
N ALA A 55 -29.06 -7.50 -0.70
CA ALA A 55 -29.19 -7.11 0.68
C ALA A 55 -29.11 -5.58 0.79
N VAL A 56 -30.02 -5.00 1.57
CA VAL A 56 -29.94 -3.61 2.00
C VAL A 56 -29.76 -3.60 3.51
N LYS A 57 -28.71 -2.92 3.98
CA LYS A 57 -28.37 -2.82 5.40
C LYS A 57 -28.32 -1.37 5.83
N SER A 58 -29.14 -1.02 6.82
CA SER A 58 -29.07 0.29 7.45
C SER A 58 -27.86 0.39 8.38
N VAL A 59 -27.46 1.61 8.72
CA VAL A 59 -26.43 1.87 9.75
C VAL A 59 -26.74 1.11 11.03
N VAL A 60 -27.98 1.17 11.52
CA VAL A 60 -28.40 0.48 12.76
C VAL A 60 -28.20 -1.03 12.66
N GLN A 61 -28.60 -1.65 11.54
CA GLN A 61 -28.44 -3.10 11.36
C GLN A 61 -26.97 -3.53 11.30
N LEU A 62 -26.10 -2.66 10.82
CA LEU A 62 -24.67 -2.90 10.77
C LEU A 62 -24.02 -2.62 12.14
N GLU A 63 -24.51 -1.69 12.94
CA GLU A 63 -24.11 -1.52 14.34
C GLU A 63 -24.48 -2.76 15.16
N ASP A 64 -25.70 -3.28 15.01
CA ASP A 64 -26.11 -4.54 15.63
C ASP A 64 -25.18 -5.68 15.19
N MET A 65 -24.81 -5.72 13.92
CA MET A 65 -23.86 -6.70 13.40
C MET A 65 -22.47 -6.52 14.01
N ARG A 66 -21.97 -5.29 14.18
CA ARG A 66 -20.70 -4.99 14.86
C ARG A 66 -20.68 -5.56 16.27
N ASP A 67 -21.75 -5.31 17.01
CA ASP A 67 -21.87 -5.71 18.41
C ASP A 67 -21.97 -7.25 18.53
N ASN A 68 -22.67 -7.90 17.59
CA ASN A 68 -22.75 -9.37 17.52
C ASN A 68 -21.41 -10.05 17.20
N ILE A 69 -20.61 -9.44 16.31
CA ILE A 69 -19.31 -9.96 15.89
C ILE A 69 -18.22 -9.62 16.94
N GLY A 70 -18.46 -8.61 17.78
CA GLY A 70 -17.55 -8.21 18.86
C GLY A 70 -16.38 -7.35 18.38
N ILE A 71 -16.54 -6.60 17.28
CA ILE A 71 -15.51 -5.68 16.79
C ILE A 71 -15.64 -4.35 17.53
N GLY A 72 -14.67 -4.05 18.39
CA GLY A 72 -14.57 -2.74 19.04
C GLY A 72 -14.00 -1.67 18.10
N GLY A 73 -14.05 -0.41 18.56
CA GLY A 73 -13.52 0.74 17.82
C GLY A 73 -14.61 1.72 17.41
N SER A 74 -14.24 2.66 16.55
CA SER A 74 -15.13 3.64 15.96
C SER A 74 -16.03 3.03 14.88
N TRP A 75 -17.13 3.72 14.58
CA TRP A 75 -18.02 3.33 13.48
C TRP A 75 -17.30 3.28 12.12
N SER A 76 -16.45 4.26 11.83
CA SER A 76 -15.66 4.30 10.58
C SER A 76 -14.71 3.11 10.45
N GLU A 77 -14.03 2.73 11.54
CA GLU A 77 -13.15 1.55 11.54
C GLU A 77 -13.94 0.27 11.26
N PHE A 78 -15.18 0.17 11.75
CA PHE A 78 -16.05 -0.96 11.44
C PHE A 78 -16.54 -0.94 9.98
N VAL A 79 -16.89 0.21 9.43
CA VAL A 79 -17.23 0.32 8.00
C VAL A 79 -16.03 -0.09 7.14
N ASP A 80 -14.84 0.41 7.43
CA ASP A 80 -13.59 0.02 6.76
C ASP A 80 -13.34 -1.49 6.87
N TYR A 81 -13.66 -2.07 8.03
CA TYR A 81 -13.59 -3.50 8.25
C TYR A 81 -14.54 -4.28 7.34
N VAL A 82 -15.80 -3.85 7.23
CA VAL A 82 -16.81 -4.47 6.35
C VAL A 82 -16.36 -4.34 4.89
N ILE A 83 -15.94 -3.16 4.47
CA ILE A 83 -15.46 -2.91 3.10
C ILE A 83 -14.25 -3.79 2.78
N ALA A 84 -13.27 -3.88 3.68
CA ALA A 84 -12.10 -4.71 3.49
C ALA A 84 -12.44 -6.22 3.48
N SER A 85 -13.44 -6.64 4.26
CA SER A 85 -13.93 -8.03 4.25
C SER A 85 -14.62 -8.39 2.93
N ILE A 86 -15.33 -7.44 2.31
CA ILE A 86 -15.98 -7.62 1.00
C ILE A 86 -14.93 -7.60 -0.14
N LYS A 87 -13.88 -6.77 -0.01
CA LYS A 87 -12.77 -6.74 -0.98
C LYS A 87 -11.77 -7.89 -0.82
N SER A 88 -11.93 -8.72 0.21
CA SER A 88 -11.04 -9.83 0.51
C SER A 88 -11.17 -10.93 -0.55
N GLU A 89 -10.04 -11.57 -0.90
CA GLU A 89 -10.01 -12.76 -1.76
C GLU A 89 -10.74 -13.97 -1.13
N ASP A 90 -10.99 -13.92 0.17
CA ASP A 90 -11.71 -14.94 0.92
C ASP A 90 -13.22 -14.65 1.05
N LEU A 91 -13.75 -13.65 0.33
CA LEU A 91 -15.19 -13.44 0.25
C LEU A 91 -15.86 -14.66 -0.40
N LYS A 92 -16.83 -15.23 0.31
CA LYS A 92 -17.58 -16.40 -0.12
C LYS A 92 -19.05 -16.08 -0.29
N LEU A 93 -19.65 -16.62 -1.35
CA LEU A 93 -21.08 -16.69 -1.54
C LEU A 93 -21.52 -18.10 -1.17
N VAL A 94 -22.14 -18.26 0.00
CA VAL A 94 -22.67 -19.54 0.44
C VAL A 94 -24.12 -19.65 0.02
N MET A 95 -24.41 -20.66 -0.80
CA MET A 95 -25.73 -20.93 -1.36
C MET A 95 -26.35 -22.16 -0.68
N GLU A 96 -27.65 -22.07 -0.37
CA GLU A 96 -28.39 -23.11 0.34
C GLU A 96 -29.79 -23.34 -0.26
N GLY A 97 -30.23 -24.60 -0.20
CA GLY A 97 -31.56 -25.03 -0.61
C GLY A 97 -31.73 -25.11 -2.13
N HIS A 98 -32.87 -25.68 -2.55
CA HIS A 98 -33.26 -25.75 -3.96
C HIS A 98 -34.55 -24.94 -4.15
N SER A 99 -34.52 -23.99 -5.09
CA SER A 99 -35.68 -23.17 -5.43
C SER A 99 -36.48 -23.80 -6.57
N SER A 100 -37.80 -23.64 -6.55
CA SER A 100 -38.69 -24.08 -7.64
C SER A 100 -38.41 -23.40 -8.98
N SER A 101 -37.78 -22.22 -8.96
CA SER A 101 -37.35 -21.48 -10.15
C SER A 101 -35.99 -21.92 -10.69
N GLY A 102 -35.37 -22.95 -10.10
CA GLY A 102 -33.98 -23.32 -10.31
C GLY A 102 -33.00 -22.48 -9.47
N GLY A 103 -31.87 -23.07 -9.11
CA GLY A 103 -30.83 -22.46 -8.28
C GLY A 103 -31.13 -22.50 -6.77
N ALA A 104 -30.36 -21.74 -5.99
CA ALA A 104 -30.50 -21.72 -4.53
C ALA A 104 -31.77 -21.01 -4.07
N ALA A 105 -32.26 -21.40 -2.89
CA ALA A 105 -33.38 -20.75 -2.21
C ALA A 105 -32.90 -19.62 -1.29
N TYR A 106 -31.72 -19.81 -0.68
CA TYR A 106 -31.09 -18.85 0.21
C TYR A 106 -29.63 -18.62 -0.20
N ALA A 107 -29.13 -17.42 0.05
CA ALA A 107 -27.73 -17.11 -0.12
C ALA A 107 -27.27 -16.16 0.99
N LYS A 108 -26.01 -16.28 1.38
CA LYS A 108 -25.35 -15.37 2.31
C LYS A 108 -23.94 -15.07 1.83
N LEU A 109 -23.52 -13.82 1.96
CA LEU A 109 -22.11 -13.44 1.82
C LEU A 109 -21.41 -13.64 3.15
N VAL A 110 -20.32 -14.39 3.12
CA VAL A 110 -19.49 -14.65 4.28
C VAL A 110 -18.07 -14.21 3.94
N GLY A 111 -17.50 -13.34 4.77
CA GLY A 111 -16.17 -12.80 4.53
C GLY A 111 -15.49 -12.37 5.81
N GLN A 112 -14.18 -12.15 5.73
CA GLN A 112 -13.40 -11.60 6.82
C GLN A 112 -12.27 -10.78 6.22
N LYS A 113 -11.88 -9.71 6.90
CA LYS A 113 -10.82 -8.81 6.43
C LYS A 113 -9.49 -9.56 6.26
N LEU A 114 -9.13 -10.40 7.23
CA LEU A 114 -7.91 -11.21 7.24
C LEU A 114 -8.18 -12.52 7.96
N LYS A 115 -7.37 -13.54 7.67
CA LYS A 115 -7.46 -14.84 8.35
C LYS A 115 -7.29 -14.69 9.86
N GLY A 116 -8.23 -15.24 10.62
CA GLY A 116 -8.25 -15.17 12.09
C GLY A 116 -8.97 -13.94 12.65
N MET A 117 -9.47 -13.04 11.80
CA MET A 117 -10.39 -11.97 12.20
C MET A 117 -11.83 -12.50 12.26
N PRO A 118 -12.74 -11.82 12.98
CA PRO A 118 -14.14 -12.22 13.03
C PRO A 118 -14.82 -12.26 11.65
N LEU A 119 -15.78 -13.15 11.43
CA LEU A 119 -16.47 -13.26 10.13
C LEU A 119 -17.68 -12.32 10.07
N ILE A 120 -17.83 -11.60 8.96
CA ILE A 120 -19.11 -10.97 8.59
C ILE A 120 -19.97 -11.99 7.86
N SER A 121 -21.26 -11.98 8.15
CA SER A 121 -22.27 -12.81 7.48
C SER A 121 -23.46 -11.94 7.13
N ILE A 122 -23.71 -11.78 5.83
CA ILE A 122 -24.78 -10.92 5.31
C ILE A 122 -25.77 -11.81 4.55
N PRO A 123 -26.97 -12.07 5.11
CA PRO A 123 -27.99 -12.82 4.40
C PRO A 123 -28.53 -12.00 3.22
N LEU A 124 -28.77 -12.68 2.11
CA LEU A 124 -29.27 -12.09 0.86
C LEU A 124 -30.68 -12.58 0.55
N THR A 125 -31.46 -11.72 -0.08
CA THR A 125 -32.81 -12.01 -0.56
C THR A 125 -32.78 -12.25 -2.06
N LYS A 126 -33.43 -13.32 -2.55
CA LYS A 126 -33.49 -13.60 -3.99
C LYS A 126 -34.36 -12.57 -4.68
N LEU A 127 -33.85 -11.95 -5.74
CA LEU A 127 -34.64 -11.11 -6.64
C LEU A 127 -35.19 -11.96 -7.79
N VAL A 128 -36.38 -11.60 -8.26
CA VAL A 128 -37.11 -12.33 -9.31
C VAL A 128 -37.62 -11.34 -10.37
N ASP A 129 -37.77 -11.81 -11.60
CA ASP A 129 -38.38 -11.09 -12.73
C ASP A 129 -37.80 -9.68 -12.98
N ALA A 130 -38.65 -8.66 -12.89
CA ALA A 130 -38.31 -7.27 -13.17
C ALA A 130 -37.26 -6.73 -12.17
N ALA A 131 -37.36 -7.09 -10.88
CA ALA A 131 -36.42 -6.65 -9.87
C ALA A 131 -35.02 -7.22 -10.12
N ALA A 132 -34.92 -8.50 -10.52
CA ALA A 132 -33.65 -9.10 -10.91
C ALA A 132 -33.07 -8.43 -12.17
N SER A 133 -33.92 -8.18 -13.16
CA SER A 133 -33.51 -7.55 -14.42
C SER A 133 -33.01 -6.12 -14.22
N GLU A 134 -33.70 -5.35 -13.38
CA GLU A 134 -33.31 -3.99 -13.03
C GLU A 134 -32.01 -3.96 -12.22
N ALA A 135 -31.84 -4.86 -11.24
CA ALA A 135 -30.60 -4.97 -10.49
C ALA A 135 -29.40 -5.31 -11.40
N MET A 136 -29.57 -6.25 -12.34
CA MET A 136 -28.54 -6.56 -13.34
C MET A 136 -28.24 -5.37 -14.26
N ALA A 137 -29.26 -4.64 -14.72
CA ALA A 137 -29.09 -3.47 -15.57
C ALA A 137 -28.31 -2.38 -14.84
N ASN A 138 -28.68 -2.06 -13.60
CA ASN A 138 -27.99 -1.08 -12.77
C ASN A 138 -26.54 -1.48 -12.50
N LEU A 139 -26.31 -2.74 -12.12
CA LEU A 139 -24.97 -3.26 -11.90
C LEU A 139 -24.11 -3.16 -13.17
N SER A 140 -24.66 -3.54 -14.33
CA SER A 140 -23.94 -3.48 -15.61
C SER A 140 -23.56 -2.04 -16.00
N LEU A 141 -24.45 -1.07 -15.72
CA LEU A 141 -24.20 0.34 -16.00
C LEU A 141 -23.09 0.89 -15.09
N GLU A 142 -23.14 0.59 -13.79
CA GLU A 142 -22.12 1.02 -12.84
C GLU A 142 -20.76 0.39 -13.14
N LEU A 143 -20.73 -0.91 -13.50
CA LEU A 143 -19.51 -1.57 -13.94
C LEU A 143 -18.90 -0.91 -15.18
N PHE A 144 -19.73 -0.54 -16.16
CA PHE A 144 -19.28 0.16 -17.35
C PHE A 144 -18.73 1.57 -17.04
N LYS A 145 -19.37 2.31 -16.13
CA LYS A 145 -18.86 3.61 -15.66
C LYS A 145 -17.50 3.45 -14.96
N ALA A 146 -17.39 2.51 -14.03
CA ALA A 146 -16.16 2.20 -13.33
C ALA A 146 -15.03 1.81 -14.29
N PHE A 147 -15.33 0.98 -15.29
CA PHE A 147 -14.38 0.60 -16.33
C PHE A 147 -13.89 1.79 -17.15
N LYS A 148 -14.79 2.69 -17.59
CA LYS A 148 -14.39 3.91 -18.32
C LYS A 148 -13.49 4.81 -17.47
N ASN A 149 -13.83 4.99 -16.19
CA ASN A 149 -13.02 5.79 -15.27
C ASN A 149 -11.63 5.16 -15.08
N MET A 150 -11.57 3.85 -14.86
CA MET A 150 -10.30 3.12 -14.73
C MET A 150 -9.44 3.24 -15.99
N ARG A 151 -10.05 3.14 -17.19
CA ARG A 151 -9.32 3.35 -18.45
C ARG A 151 -8.76 4.75 -18.59
N HIS A 152 -9.51 5.77 -18.18
CA HIS A 152 -9.04 7.15 -18.21
C HIS A 152 -7.84 7.33 -17.29
N SER A 153 -7.96 6.91 -16.03
CA SER A 153 -6.87 7.00 -15.05
C SER A 153 -5.62 6.22 -15.49
N LEU A 154 -5.80 5.06 -16.14
CA LEU A 154 -4.68 4.27 -16.68
C LEU A 154 -3.91 5.02 -17.77
N VAL A 155 -4.61 5.73 -18.67
CA VAL A 155 -3.97 6.54 -19.72
C VAL A 155 -3.18 7.70 -19.10
N GLU A 156 -3.74 8.37 -18.09
CA GLU A 156 -3.03 9.44 -17.37
C GLU A 156 -1.78 8.93 -16.62
N GLU A 157 -1.87 7.77 -15.98
CA GLU A 157 -0.72 7.10 -15.34
C GLU A 157 0.36 6.74 -16.36
N GLN A 158 -0.03 6.24 -17.54
CA GLN A 158 0.92 5.89 -18.60
C GLN A 158 1.67 7.11 -19.12
N GLU A 159 0.97 8.24 -19.33
CA GLU A 159 1.60 9.50 -19.74
C GLU A 159 2.55 10.02 -18.66
N ARG A 160 2.13 10.01 -17.38
CA ARG A 160 3.00 10.40 -16.27
C ARG A 160 4.25 9.53 -16.19
N THR A 161 4.11 8.22 -16.40
CA THR A 161 5.23 7.27 -16.42
C THR A 161 6.20 7.56 -17.55
N PHE A 162 5.68 7.88 -18.74
CA PHE A 162 6.50 8.27 -19.89
C PHE A 162 7.31 9.54 -19.60
N GLN A 163 6.67 10.58 -19.05
CA GLN A 163 7.35 11.83 -18.70
C GLN A 163 8.43 11.63 -17.62
N LEU A 164 8.11 10.86 -16.57
CA LEU A 164 9.09 10.52 -15.52
C LEU A 164 10.28 9.76 -16.08
N THR A 165 10.05 8.83 -17.00
CA THR A 165 11.13 8.07 -17.67
C THR A 165 12.06 9.01 -18.44
N LYS A 166 11.52 10.02 -19.13
CA LYS A 166 12.31 11.03 -19.85
C LYS A 166 13.18 11.86 -18.90
N VAL A 167 12.61 12.30 -17.77
CA VAL A 167 13.35 13.05 -16.74
C VAL A 167 14.46 12.19 -16.13
N ILE A 168 14.17 10.93 -15.80
CA ILE A 168 15.17 10.00 -15.25
C ILE A 168 16.33 9.79 -16.23
N SER A 169 16.05 9.63 -17.53
CA SER A 169 17.10 9.48 -18.55
C SER A 169 17.97 10.74 -18.68
N ALA A 170 17.36 11.92 -18.71
CA ALA A 170 18.10 13.19 -18.76
C ALA A 170 18.97 13.39 -17.52
N GLU A 171 18.46 13.04 -16.33
CA GLU A 171 19.23 13.14 -15.09
C GLU A 171 20.37 12.12 -15.03
N LYS A 172 20.16 10.90 -15.55
CA LYS A 172 21.22 9.89 -15.71
C LYS A 172 22.33 10.37 -16.63
N GLU A 173 22.00 10.89 -17.81
CA GLU A 173 22.98 11.45 -18.75
C GLU A 173 23.77 12.61 -18.12
N ARG A 174 23.09 13.50 -17.40
CA ARG A 174 23.72 14.59 -16.65
C ARG A 174 24.68 14.05 -15.58
N ASN A 175 24.27 13.02 -14.84
CA ASN A 175 25.08 12.41 -13.81
C ASN A 175 26.32 11.70 -14.38
N GLU A 176 26.17 10.97 -15.49
CA GLU A 176 27.28 10.35 -16.22
C GLU A 176 28.29 11.38 -16.72
N THR A 177 27.79 12.53 -17.21
CA THR A 177 28.63 13.65 -17.63
C THR A 177 29.43 14.22 -16.45
N ILE A 178 28.79 14.45 -15.31
CA ILE A 178 29.45 14.95 -14.09
C ILE A 178 30.50 13.93 -13.60
N GLN A 179 30.16 12.65 -13.59
CA GLN A 179 31.08 11.59 -13.17
C GLN A 179 32.31 11.53 -14.09
N SER A 180 32.09 11.61 -15.41
CA SER A 180 33.17 11.63 -16.40
C SER A 180 34.09 12.84 -16.24
N GLN A 181 33.52 14.03 -15.95
CA GLN A 181 34.31 15.22 -15.65
C GLN A 181 35.13 15.05 -14.37
N LEU A 182 34.52 14.53 -13.30
CA LEU A 182 35.19 14.31 -12.02
C LEU A 182 36.37 13.34 -12.16
N ASP A 183 36.19 12.26 -12.92
CA ASP A 183 37.24 11.28 -13.20
C ASP A 183 38.40 11.87 -14.01
N TYR A 184 38.09 12.73 -14.99
CA TYR A 184 39.11 13.47 -15.74
C TYR A 184 39.94 14.39 -14.83
N TYR A 185 39.29 15.19 -13.98
CA TYR A 185 39.98 16.06 -13.03
C TYR A 185 40.82 15.27 -12.00
N SER A 186 40.29 14.16 -11.49
CA SER A 186 41.01 13.28 -10.55
C SER A 186 42.29 12.70 -11.17
N LYS A 187 42.22 12.25 -12.43
CA LYS A 187 43.41 11.79 -13.18
C LYS A 187 44.45 12.90 -13.32
N ARG A 188 44.02 14.12 -13.68
CA ARG A 188 44.92 15.27 -13.86
C ARG A 188 45.63 15.67 -12.55
N GLN A 189 44.92 15.64 -11.43
CA GLN A 189 45.51 15.87 -10.10
C GLN A 189 46.56 14.81 -9.73
N LYS A 190 46.33 13.53 -10.05
CA LYS A 190 47.31 12.46 -9.83
C LYS A 190 48.58 12.65 -10.64
N PHE A 191 48.49 13.14 -11.89
CA PHE A 191 49.66 13.45 -12.71
C PHE A 191 50.45 14.66 -12.20
N GLN A 192 49.77 15.73 -11.75
CA GLN A 192 50.45 16.87 -11.12
C GLN A 192 51.15 16.48 -9.82
N LYS A 193 50.57 15.60 -9.03
CA LYS A 193 51.16 15.12 -7.78
C LYS A 193 52.41 14.26 -8.01
N LYS A 194 52.43 13.41 -9.06
CA LYS A 194 53.65 12.67 -9.46
C LYS A 194 54.77 13.60 -9.90
N ASN A 195 54.47 14.58 -10.76
CA ASN A 195 55.47 15.51 -11.31
C ASN A 195 56.05 16.50 -10.27
N ALA A 196 55.41 16.68 -9.12
CA ALA A 196 55.94 17.48 -8.01
C ALA A 196 56.89 16.69 -7.09
N THR A 197 56.83 15.36 -7.08
CA THR A 197 57.66 14.50 -6.23
C THR A 197 59.07 14.27 -6.79
N ASP A 198 59.30 14.57 -8.08
CA ASP A 198 60.61 14.41 -8.74
C ASP A 198 61.49 15.67 -8.68
N LYS A 199 61.09 16.70 -7.89
CA LYS A 199 61.87 17.94 -7.69
C LYS A 199 62.04 18.34 -6.22
N ALA A 200 62.26 17.37 -5.34
CA ALA A 200 62.72 17.67 -3.99
C ALA A 200 63.81 16.68 -3.58
N ASP A 201 65.06 17.02 -3.89
CA ASP A 201 66.13 16.68 -2.97
C ASP A 201 67.27 17.72 -3.00
N VAL A 202 67.95 17.78 -1.85
CA VAL A 202 69.23 18.45 -1.51
C VAL A 202 69.16 19.82 -0.80
N SER A 203 69.14 19.72 0.55
CA SER A 203 69.98 20.45 1.54
C SER A 203 69.50 21.77 2.20
N ALA A 204 68.94 21.59 3.41
CA ALA A 204 69.25 22.19 4.74
C ALA A 204 69.29 23.74 5.02
N PRO A 205 69.00 24.18 6.27
CA PRO A 205 68.47 25.52 6.66
C PRO A 205 69.54 26.42 7.37
N PRO A 206 69.32 27.71 7.79
CA PRO A 206 68.49 28.06 8.98
C PRO A 206 67.87 29.50 9.07
N MET A 207 67.05 29.69 10.11
CA MET A 207 66.85 30.89 10.96
C MET A 207 66.22 32.21 10.43
N ASN A 208 64.97 32.42 10.87
CA ASN A 208 64.50 33.42 11.85
C ASN A 208 64.85 34.94 11.77
N ASN A 209 63.79 35.72 12.04
CA ASN A 209 63.68 37.10 12.58
C ASN A 209 63.82 38.35 11.68
N GLY A 210 62.87 39.29 11.88
CA GLY A 210 62.96 40.70 11.47
C GLY A 210 61.62 41.31 10.99
N LEU A 211 60.60 41.49 11.85
CA LEU A 211 60.37 42.69 12.69
C LEU A 211 59.94 43.95 11.88
N GLN A 212 58.64 44.26 11.90
CA GLN A 212 58.00 45.50 12.40
C GLN A 212 57.82 46.67 11.41
N ASN A 213 56.57 47.12 11.26
CA ASN A 213 56.16 48.46 11.69
C ASN A 213 54.62 48.58 11.82
N SER A 214 54.21 49.36 12.82
CA SER A 214 52.91 49.38 13.53
C SER A 214 52.15 50.72 13.23
N PRO A 215 51.21 51.24 14.06
CA PRO A 215 49.74 51.06 14.02
C PRO A 215 48.94 52.40 13.97
N ASP A 216 47.60 52.35 13.95
CA ASP A 216 46.62 53.27 14.59
C ASP A 216 45.23 53.11 13.91
N LYS A 217 44.04 53.16 14.52
CA LYS A 217 43.55 53.30 15.91
C LYS A 217 42.04 52.99 15.92
N LEU A 218 41.62 52.15 16.88
CA LEU A 218 40.45 52.28 17.78
C LEU A 218 39.01 52.47 17.23
N LYS A 219 38.13 51.51 17.56
CA LYS A 219 37.19 51.52 18.73
C LYS A 219 36.37 50.21 18.71
N ALA A 220 36.53 49.32 19.70
CA ALA A 220 35.79 49.23 20.97
C ALA A 220 34.30 48.86 20.74
N GLN A 221 33.68 47.84 21.34
CA GLN A 221 34.00 47.00 22.50
C GLN A 221 33.00 45.81 22.53
N ASP A 222 33.46 44.66 23.01
CA ASP A 222 32.82 43.73 23.97
C ASP A 222 31.44 43.09 23.67
N ALA A 223 31.18 41.80 23.95
CA ALA A 223 31.97 40.76 24.59
C ALA A 223 31.39 39.37 24.28
N SER A 224 32.32 38.42 24.12
CA SER A 224 32.30 37.02 24.58
C SER A 224 31.09 36.11 24.29
N SER A 225 31.35 34.99 23.62
CA SER A 225 31.07 33.65 24.19
C SER A 225 31.62 32.49 23.32
N ILE A 226 32.69 31.87 23.82
CA ILE A 226 32.96 30.42 23.85
C ILE A 226 33.31 29.67 22.54
N LYS A 227 34.63 29.48 22.36
CA LYS A 227 35.37 28.21 22.19
C LYS A 227 34.82 27.07 21.30
N VAL A 228 35.54 26.86 20.18
CA VAL A 228 36.38 25.67 19.85
C VAL A 228 35.70 24.33 19.46
N VAL A 229 35.83 24.01 18.16
CA VAL A 229 36.40 22.76 17.57
C VAL A 229 35.65 21.43 17.78
N ASN A 230 35.10 20.83 16.70
CA ASN A 230 35.75 19.76 15.93
C ASN A 230 34.84 19.14 14.85
N ARG A 231 35.49 18.69 13.77
CA ARG A 231 35.00 17.80 12.69
C ARG A 231 34.26 16.57 13.22
N VAL A 232 33.15 16.20 12.58
CA VAL A 232 32.58 14.84 12.67
C VAL A 232 32.23 14.34 11.27
N VAL A 233 32.81 13.20 10.89
CA VAL A 233 32.62 12.47 9.62
C VAL A 233 31.48 11.45 9.81
N PRO A 234 30.62 11.19 8.80
CA PRO A 234 29.53 10.21 8.94
C PRO A 234 30.06 8.77 8.93
N ALA A 235 29.85 8.01 10.00
CA ALA A 235 30.21 6.61 10.09
C ALA A 235 29.00 5.70 9.77
N TYR A 236 29.03 5.06 8.61
CA TYR A 236 28.15 3.95 8.26
C TYR A 236 28.48 2.72 9.13
N ARG A 237 27.52 2.23 9.94
CA ARG A 237 27.64 0.94 10.62
C ARG A 237 26.91 -0.16 9.82
N ARG A 238 27.70 -0.98 9.13
CA ARG A 238 27.29 -2.32 8.66
C ARG A 238 27.29 -3.27 9.87
N ALA A 239 26.14 -3.81 10.25
CA ALA A 239 26.07 -4.88 11.23
C ALA A 239 26.67 -6.16 10.63
N LYS A 240 27.77 -6.65 11.22
CA LYS A 240 28.31 -7.99 10.98
C LYS A 240 27.83 -8.89 12.12
N VAL A 241 27.03 -9.91 11.80
CA VAL A 241 26.86 -11.09 12.66
C VAL A 241 27.46 -12.26 11.89
N ARG A 242 28.46 -12.92 12.47
CA ARG A 242 29.17 -14.07 11.90
C ARG A 242 29.32 -15.12 13.00
N GLY A 243 28.87 -16.34 12.75
CA GLY A 243 29.35 -17.55 13.44
C GLY A 243 28.27 -18.36 14.17
N ALA A 244 28.05 -19.58 13.67
CA ALA A 244 27.12 -20.62 14.14
C ALA A 244 27.71 -21.48 15.28
N PHE A 245 26.87 -22.21 16.02
CA PHE A 245 26.85 -23.70 16.10
C PHE A 245 25.80 -24.20 17.12
N LEU A 246 25.29 -25.41 16.84
CA LEU A 246 24.25 -26.20 17.53
C LEU A 246 24.65 -26.66 18.94
N GLN A 247 23.67 -26.83 19.83
CA GLN A 247 23.72 -27.86 20.88
C GLN A 247 22.32 -28.30 21.31
N ASP A 248 22.03 -29.58 21.10
CA ASP A 248 20.90 -30.33 21.64
C ASP A 248 21.00 -30.42 23.18
N ALA A 249 19.83 -30.41 23.83
CA ALA A 249 19.65 -31.01 25.14
C ALA A 249 18.22 -31.58 25.19
N GLU A 250 18.13 -32.90 25.00
CA GLU A 250 17.07 -33.70 25.62
C GLU A 250 17.26 -33.62 27.15
N ASP A 251 16.20 -33.38 27.90
CA ASP A 251 16.05 -34.04 29.20
C ASP A 251 14.56 -34.19 29.54
N ASP A 252 14.21 -35.44 29.84
CA ASP A 252 12.94 -35.93 30.34
C ASP A 252 12.52 -35.20 31.64
N LYS A 253 11.19 -35.13 31.85
CA LYS A 253 10.58 -35.37 33.16
C LYS A 253 9.06 -35.54 33.08
N ASP A 254 8.64 -36.80 33.18
CA ASP A 254 7.59 -37.34 34.05
C ASP A 254 6.43 -36.40 34.47
N SER A 255 5.26 -36.60 33.86
CA SER A 255 3.96 -36.97 34.49
C SER A 255 2.80 -36.87 33.50
#